data_AF-A0A4C1WME7-F1
#
_entry.id   AF-A0A4C1WME7-F1
#
_cell.length_a   1.000
_cell.length_b   1.000
_cell.length_c   1.000
_cell.angle_alpha   90.00
_cell.angle_beta   90.00
_cell.angle_gamma   90.00
#
_symmetry.space_group_name_H-M   'P 1'
#
loop_
_entity.id
_entity.type
_entity.pdbx_description
1 polymer ?
#
loop_
_entity_poly.entity_id
_entity_poly.type
_entity_poly.pdbx_seq_one_letter_code
_entity_poly.pdbx_strand_id
1 'polypeptide(L)'
;MPGEVARDAGLTLPEELQRAVLECLDRFYEELEHRYKAMDDILITFGVVQPKTLLTSTEEELRDIVPNLTKIYDELCAEDIILEILRLRRHLEAASISLQEAVQ
;
A
#
# COMPACT_ATOMS: atom_id res chain seq x y z
N MET A 1 -9.64 38.26 49.06
CA MET A 1 -8.96 37.68 50.23
C MET A 1 -7.52 37.37 49.85
N PRO A 2 -6.52 37.56 50.73
CA PRO A 2 -5.16 37.08 50.47
C PRO A 2 -5.18 35.55 50.56
N GLY A 3 -5.23 34.85 49.42
CA GLY A 3 -5.34 33.38 49.41
C GLY A 3 -6.02 32.76 48.19
N GLU A 4 -6.56 33.54 47.25
CA GLU A 4 -6.97 32.99 45.96
C GLU A 4 -5.73 32.86 45.07
N VAL A 5 -5.05 31.73 45.19
CA VAL A 5 -4.10 31.28 44.17
C VAL A 5 -4.94 31.03 42.92
N ALA A 6 -4.78 31.90 41.91
CA ALA A 6 -5.41 31.74 40.62
C ALA A 6 -5.14 30.32 40.11
N ARG A 7 -6.20 29.59 39.74
CA ARG A 7 -6.11 28.27 39.09
C ARG A 7 -5.63 28.38 37.64
N ASP A 8 -4.71 29.30 37.38
CA ASP A 8 -4.10 29.61 36.08
C ASP A 8 -2.65 29.09 36.00
N ALA A 9 -2.31 28.06 36.80
CA ALA A 9 -1.05 27.37 36.57
C ALA A 9 -1.23 26.54 35.29
N GLY A 10 -0.74 27.08 34.17
CA GLY A 10 -0.45 26.27 32.99
C GLY A 10 0.46 25.09 33.33
N LEU A 11 0.63 24.18 32.37
CA LEU A 11 1.56 23.06 32.52
C LEU A 11 2.95 23.58 32.94
N THR A 12 3.60 22.87 33.84
CA THR A 12 5.01 23.11 34.14
C THR A 12 5.88 22.81 32.91
N LEU A 13 7.06 23.41 32.79
CA LEU A 13 7.95 23.18 31.64
C LEU A 13 8.17 21.68 31.30
N PRO A 14 8.37 20.77 32.29
CA PRO A 14 8.45 19.34 32.00
C PRO A 14 7.15 18.74 31.44
N GLU A 15 5.98 19.18 31.93
CA GLU A 15 4.68 18.73 31.44
C GLU A 15 4.38 19.28 30.04
N GLU A 16 4.78 20.53 29.74
CA GLU A 16 4.70 21.08 28.38
C GLU A 16 5.59 20.32 27.41
N LEU A 17 6.81 19.99 27.83
CA LEU A 17 7.73 19.18 27.03
C LEU A 17 7.14 17.78 26.79
N GLN A 18 6.60 17.14 27.83
CA GLN A 18 5.97 15.83 27.72
C GLN A 18 4.76 15.87 26.77
N ARG A 19 3.89 16.88 26.89
CA ARG A 19 2.76 17.08 25.96
C ARG A 19 3.26 17.26 24.53
N ALA A 20 4.24 18.12 24.31
CA ALA A 20 4.78 18.39 22.97
C ALA A 20 5.39 17.14 22.32
N VAL A 21 6.05 16.28 23.13
CA VAL A 21 6.58 15.00 22.66
C VAL A 21 5.45 14.05 22.28
N LEU A 22 4.42 13.91 23.11
CA LEU A 22 3.26 13.06 22.80
C LEU A 22 2.53 13.52 21.54
N GLU A 23 2.26 14.81 21.41
CA GLU A 23 1.66 15.39 20.19
C GLU A 23 2.55 15.23 18.94
N CYS A 24 3.87 15.18 19.12
CA CYS A 24 4.81 14.88 18.04
C CYS A 24 4.72 13.41 17.62
N LEU A 25 4.66 12.49 18.59
CA LEU A 25 4.52 11.07 18.34
C LEU A 25 3.17 10.74 17.67
N ASP A 26 2.08 11.32 18.14
CA ASP A 26 0.75 11.11 17.56
C ASP A 26 0.73 11.53 16.08
N ARG A 27 1.24 12.73 15.76
CA ARG A 27 1.37 13.18 14.36
C ARG A 27 2.30 12.30 13.54
N PHE A 28 3.37 11.77 14.14
CA PHE A 28 4.27 10.86 13.46
C PHE A 28 3.59 9.52 13.14
N TYR A 29 2.78 8.99 14.06
CA TYR A 29 1.99 7.79 13.82
C TYR A 29 0.95 7.99 12.71
N GLU A 30 0.23 9.11 12.73
CA GLU A 30 -0.73 9.45 11.67
C GLU A 30 -0.06 9.55 10.29
N GLU A 31 1.10 10.22 10.20
CA GLU A 31 1.85 10.29 8.94
C GLU A 31 2.34 8.92 8.49
N LEU A 32 2.82 8.07 9.41
CA LEU A 32 3.28 6.72 9.09
C LEU A 32 2.14 5.85 8.57
N GLU A 33 0.98 5.90 9.21
CA GLU A 33 -0.23 5.19 8.77
C GLU A 33 -0.67 5.66 7.39
N HIS A 34 -0.69 6.98 7.18
CA HIS A 34 -1.06 7.56 5.88
C HIS A 34 -0.11 7.12 4.76
N ARG A 35 1.21 7.16 5.00
CA ARG A 35 2.22 6.70 4.04
C ARG A 35 2.11 5.22 3.75
N TYR A 36 1.90 4.40 4.79
CA TYR A 36 1.72 2.96 4.63
C TYR A 36 0.49 2.64 3.78
N LYS A 37 -0.63 3.31 4.05
CA LYS A 37 -1.85 3.15 3.26
C LYS A 37 -1.64 3.51 1.80
N ALA A 38 -0.97 4.63 1.52
CA ALA A 38 -0.67 5.03 0.14
C ALA A 38 0.22 3.99 -0.58
N MET A 39 1.18 3.38 0.12
CA MET A 39 1.99 2.29 -0.42
C MET A 39 1.15 1.02 -0.68
N ASP A 40 0.26 0.67 0.24
CA ASP A 40 -0.63 -0.49 0.10
C ASP A 40 -1.60 -0.31 -1.08
N ASP A 41 -2.17 0.88 -1.26
CA ASP A 41 -3.02 1.24 -2.39
C ASP A 41 -2.28 1.06 -3.74
N ILE A 42 -0.99 1.43 -3.80
CA ILE A 42 -0.14 1.20 -4.97
C ILE A 42 0.07 -0.31 -5.20
N LEU A 43 0.37 -1.08 -4.15
CA LEU A 43 0.56 -2.53 -4.26
C LEU A 43 -0.70 -3.24 -4.75
N ILE A 44 -1.88 -2.84 -4.25
CA ILE A 44 -3.17 -3.38 -4.68
C ILE A 44 -3.45 -3.03 -6.15
N THR A 45 -3.19 -1.78 -6.55
CA THR A 45 -3.43 -1.30 -7.91
C THR A 45 -2.55 -2.01 -8.93
N PHE A 46 -1.25 -2.15 -8.63
CA PHE A 46 -0.27 -2.74 -9.54
C PHE A 46 0.00 -4.23 -9.24
N GLY A 47 -0.82 -4.87 -8.41
CA GLY A 47 -0.67 -6.28 -8.05
C GLY A 47 -0.63 -7.21 -9.27
N VAL A 48 -1.38 -6.88 -10.32
CA VAL A 48 -1.44 -7.66 -11.57
C VAL A 48 -0.11 -7.71 -12.34
N VAL A 49 0.73 -6.66 -12.26
CA VAL A 49 2.01 -6.61 -12.97
C VAL A 49 3.17 -7.18 -12.17
N GLN A 50 2.92 -7.63 -10.93
CA GLN A 50 3.96 -8.26 -10.13
C GLN A 50 4.35 -9.62 -10.75
N PRO A 51 5.66 -9.95 -10.83
CA PRO A 51 6.12 -11.21 -11.41
C PRO A 51 5.42 -12.43 -10.82
N LYS A 52 5.22 -12.45 -9.50
CA LYS A 52 4.49 -13.54 -8.82
C LYS A 52 3.07 -13.70 -9.38
N THR A 53 2.29 -12.63 -9.44
CA THR A 53 0.93 -12.65 -9.99
C THR A 53 0.92 -13.05 -11.46
N LEU A 54 1.82 -12.45 -12.27
CA LEU A 54 1.95 -12.74 -13.69
C LEU A 54 2.26 -14.20 -13.97
N LEU A 55 2.94 -14.91 -13.07
CA LEU A 55 3.42 -16.26 -13.33
C LEU A 55 2.62 -17.35 -12.60
N THR A 56 2.15 -17.10 -11.38
CA THR A 56 1.55 -18.13 -10.52
C THR A 56 0.06 -18.00 -10.31
N SER A 57 -0.55 -16.83 -10.52
CA SER A 57 -1.96 -16.63 -10.18
C SER A 57 -2.91 -17.38 -11.09
N THR A 58 -4.02 -17.88 -10.56
CA THR A 58 -5.04 -18.53 -11.41
C THR A 58 -5.79 -17.50 -12.25
N GLU A 59 -6.56 -17.96 -13.24
CA GLU A 59 -7.40 -17.05 -14.03
C GLU A 59 -8.45 -16.36 -13.16
N GLU A 60 -9.01 -17.06 -12.17
CA GLU A 60 -9.94 -16.47 -11.18
C GLU A 60 -9.28 -15.37 -10.36
N GLU A 61 -8.06 -15.61 -9.85
CA GLU A 61 -7.31 -14.58 -9.12
C GLU A 61 -7.00 -13.37 -10.01
N LEU A 62 -6.67 -13.58 -11.28
CA LEU A 62 -6.46 -12.47 -12.23
C LEU A 62 -7.74 -11.65 -12.42
N ARG A 63 -8.91 -12.30 -12.50
CA ARG A 63 -10.20 -11.60 -12.59
C ARG A 63 -10.51 -10.73 -11.37
N ASP A 64 -9.99 -11.10 -10.20
CA ASP A 64 -10.14 -10.31 -8.98
C ASP A 64 -9.15 -9.12 -8.91
N ILE A 65 -7.93 -9.28 -9.45
CA ILE A 65 -6.85 -8.29 -9.31
C ILE A 65 -6.84 -7.27 -10.45
N VAL A 66 -7.11 -7.68 -11.69
CA VAL A 66 -7.10 -6.81 -12.89
C VAL A 66 -8.04 -5.60 -12.77
N PRO A 67 -9.24 -5.70 -12.16
CA PRO A 67 -10.11 -4.55 -11.93
C PRO A 67 -9.43 -3.41 -11.15
N ASN A 68 -8.49 -3.70 -10.25
CA ASN A 68 -7.80 -2.67 -9.48
C ASN A 68 -6.97 -1.75 -10.39
N LEU A 69 -6.32 -2.31 -11.42
CA LEU A 69 -5.55 -1.55 -12.40
C LEU A 69 -6.47 -0.79 -13.37
N THR A 70 -7.45 -1.49 -13.96
CA THR A 70 -8.35 -0.92 -14.98
C THR A 70 -9.28 0.16 -14.45
N LYS A 71 -9.54 0.18 -13.14
CA LYS A 71 -10.26 1.28 -12.47
C LYS A 71 -9.48 2.60 -12.49
N ILE A 72 -8.15 2.55 -12.51
CA ILE A 72 -7.28 3.73 -12.54
C ILE A 72 -6.91 4.11 -13.98
N TYR A 73 -6.79 3.11 -14.86
CA TYR A 73 -6.46 3.27 -16.27
C TYR A 73 -7.60 2.73 -17.14
N ASP A 74 -8.56 3.60 -17.46
CA ASP A 74 -9.76 3.28 -18.24
C ASP A 74 -9.47 2.87 -19.69
N GLU A 75 -8.30 3.22 -20.21
CA GLU A 75 -7.78 2.77 -21.50
C GLU A 75 -7.49 1.26 -21.54
N LEU A 76 -7.33 0.62 -20.38
CA LEU A 76 -6.98 -0.79 -20.28
C LEU A 76 -8.24 -1.67 -20.18
N CYS A 77 -8.38 -2.62 -21.10
CA CYS A 77 -9.43 -3.63 -21.05
C CYS A 77 -9.00 -4.81 -20.15
N ALA A 78 -9.85 -5.16 -19.18
CA ALA A 78 -9.57 -6.22 -18.23
C ALA A 78 -9.37 -7.59 -18.91
N GLU A 79 -10.23 -7.93 -19.86
CA GLU A 79 -10.16 -9.21 -20.58
C GLU A 79 -8.90 -9.30 -21.44
N ASP A 80 -8.50 -8.21 -22.09
CA ASP A 80 -7.28 -8.17 -22.91
C ASP A 80 -6.03 -8.37 -22.05
N ILE A 81 -5.99 -7.76 -20.85
CA ILE A 81 -4.90 -7.97 -19.90
C ILE A 81 -4.81 -9.45 -19.50
N ILE A 82 -5.93 -10.07 -19.12
CA ILE A 82 -5.95 -11.49 -18.72
C ILE A 82 -5.44 -12.37 -19.86
N LEU A 83 -5.92 -12.14 -21.08
CA LEU A 83 -5.50 -12.87 -22.27
C LEU A 83 -4.00 -12.73 -22.56
N GLU A 84 -3.45 -11.51 -22.43
CA GLU A 84 -2.03 -11.26 -22.63
C GLU A 84 -1.16 -11.89 -21.52
N ILE A 85 -1.62 -11.94 -20.27
CA ILE A 85 -0.93 -12.66 -19.19
C ILE A 85 -0.88 -14.17 -19.49
N LEU A 86 -2.00 -14.76 -19.87
CA LEU A 86 -2.05 -16.18 -20.25
C LEU A 86 -1.19 -16.47 -21.48
N ARG A 87 -1.15 -15.55 -22.45
CA ARG A 87 -0.26 -15.63 -23.61
C ARG A 87 1.21 -15.54 -23.21
N LEU A 88 1.58 -14.63 -22.31
CA LEU A 88 2.94 -14.49 -21.80
C LEU A 88 3.42 -15.79 -21.13
N ARG A 89 2.58 -16.40 -20.27
CA ARG A 89 2.90 -17.68 -19.63
C ARG A 89 3.19 -18.79 -20.63
N ARG A 90 2.37 -18.93 -21.66
CA ARG A 90 2.59 -19.92 -22.74
C ARG A 90 3.93 -19.69 -23.46
N HIS A 91 4.32 -18.43 -23.68
CA HIS A 91 5.62 -18.12 -24.28
C HIS A 91 6.79 -18.46 -23.36
N LEU A 92 6.66 -18.21 -22.06
CA LEU A 92 7.66 -18.58 -21.06
C LEU A 92 7.83 -20.10 -20.96
N GLU A 93 6.72 -20.85 -20.95
CA GLU A 93 6.73 -22.31 -20.99
C GLU A 93 7.43 -22.83 -22.25
N ALA A 94 7.10 -22.27 -23.42
CA ALA A 94 7.74 -22.65 -24.68
C ALA A 94 9.25 -22.35 -24.70
N ALA A 95 9.69 -21.30 -24.01
CA ALA A 95 11.08 -20.93 -23.86
C ALA A 95 11.83 -21.75 -22.79
N SER A 96 11.16 -22.67 -22.10
CA SER A 96 11.73 -23.44 -20.97
C SER A 96 12.28 -22.57 -19.84
N ILE A 97 11.74 -21.35 -19.66
CA ILE A 97 12.14 -20.45 -18.56
C ILE A 97 11.43 -20.92 -17.29
N SER A 98 12.20 -21.25 -16.26
CA SER A 98 11.63 -21.74 -15.02
C SER A 98 11.05 -20.58 -14.18
N LEU A 99 9.98 -20.88 -13.44
CA LEU A 99 9.39 -19.97 -12.43
C LEU A 99 10.42 -19.45 -11.41
N GLN A 100 11.51 -20.18 -11.17
CA GLN A 100 12.57 -19.79 -10.25
C GLN A 100 13.53 -18.74 -10.84
N GLU A 101 13.76 -18.75 -12.15
CA GLU A 101 14.59 -17.74 -12.84
C GLU A 101 13.82 -16.43 -13.06
N ALA A 102 12.49 -16.49 -13.14
CA ALA A 102 11.64 -15.34 -13.45
C ALA A 102 11.21 -14.50 -12.23
N VAL A 103 11.51 -14.96 -11.00
CA VAL A 103 11.12 -14.30 -9.73
C VAL A 103 12.35 -13.79 -8.93
N GLN A 104 13.57 -13.97 -9.44
CA GLN A 104 14.79 -13.34 -8.91
C GLN A 104 14.85 -11.85 -9.23
#